data_AF-A0A2V8DE70-F1
#
_entry.id   AF-A0A2V8DE70-F1
#
_cell.length_a   1.000
_cell.length_b   1.000
_cell.length_c   1.000
_cell.angle_alpha   90.00
_cell.angle_beta   90.00
_cell.angle_gamma   90.00
#
_symmetry.space_group_name_H-M   'P 1'
#
loop_
_entity.id
_entity.type
_entity.pdbx_description
1 polymer ?
#
loop_
_entity_poly.entity_id
_entity_poly.type
_entity_poly.pdbx_seq_one_letter_code
_entity_poly.pdbx_strand_id
1 'polypeptide(L)'
;MELFMKLTDLFLAQLEGEAARTRRTLERVPEGRDDWKPHEKSMPLGRLAMLVARMPSWTALILNRDELDLNPPGGSNIDQRPLRTPAELVQALDEGVRDARTA
;
A
#
# COMPACT_ATOMS: atom_id res chain seq x y z
N MET A 1 -9.55 -34.89 -11.38
CA MET A 1 -10.40 -33.89 -10.71
C MET A 1 -9.68 -32.57 -10.88
N GLU A 2 -10.08 -31.75 -11.85
CA GLU A 2 -9.47 -30.43 -12.06
C GLU A 2 -9.77 -29.56 -10.83
N LEU A 3 -8.72 -29.03 -10.19
CA LEU A 3 -8.85 -27.95 -9.24
C LEU A 3 -9.19 -26.68 -10.04
N PHE A 4 -10.48 -26.39 -10.19
CA PHE A 4 -10.90 -25.05 -10.57
C PHE A 4 -10.72 -24.12 -9.36
N MET A 5 -9.56 -23.47 -9.28
CA MET A 5 -9.34 -22.36 -8.35
C MET A 5 -10.10 -21.15 -8.88
N LYS A 6 -10.93 -20.52 -8.05
CA LYS A 6 -11.53 -19.23 -8.43
C LYS A 6 -10.43 -18.19 -8.49
N LEU A 7 -10.49 -17.30 -9.47
CA LEU A 7 -9.51 -16.23 -9.64
C LEU A 7 -9.44 -15.32 -8.39
N THR A 8 -10.56 -15.14 -7.70
CA THR A 8 -10.63 -14.42 -6.41
C THR A 8 -9.79 -15.10 -5.33
N ASP A 9 -9.81 -16.43 -5.26
CA ASP A 9 -9.06 -17.19 -4.26
C ASP A 9 -7.55 -17.07 -4.52
N LEU A 10 -7.15 -17.05 -5.80
CA LEU A 10 -5.77 -16.80 -6.21
C LEU A 10 -5.30 -15.40 -5.76
N PHE A 11 -6.08 -14.35 -6.04
CA PHE A 11 -5.71 -12.99 -5.68
C PHE A 11 -5.71 -12.75 -4.17
N LEU A 12 -6.64 -13.34 -3.43
CA LEU A 12 -6.64 -13.30 -1.96
C LEU A 12 -5.37 -13.97 -1.41
N ALA A 13 -4.99 -15.14 -1.93
CA ALA A 13 -3.76 -15.81 -1.51
C ALA A 13 -2.50 -14.95 -1.81
N GLN A 14 -2.48 -14.25 -2.96
CA GLN A 14 -1.41 -13.31 -3.28
C GLN A 14 -1.39 -12.11 -2.33
N LEU A 15 -2.55 -11.52 -2.03
CA LEU A 15 -2.67 -10.38 -1.11
C LEU A 15 -2.10 -10.75 0.28
N GLU A 16 -2.49 -11.89 0.85
CA GLU A 16 -1.99 -12.33 2.16
C GLU A 16 -0.48 -12.58 2.14
N GLY A 17 0.01 -13.25 1.08
CA GLY A 17 1.43 -13.53 0.92
C GLY A 17 2.28 -12.25 0.84
N GLU A 18 1.85 -11.29 0.03
CA GLU A 18 2.55 -10.01 -0.14
C GLU A 18 2.40 -9.09 1.07
N ALA A 19 1.26 -9.09 1.75
CA ALA A 19 1.05 -8.34 2.98
C ALA A 19 2.08 -8.74 4.05
N ALA A 20 2.27 -10.05 4.27
CA ALA A 20 3.24 -10.55 5.25
C ALA A 20 4.69 -10.19 4.88
N ARG A 21 5.06 -10.21 3.59
CA ARG A 21 6.39 -9.79 3.11
C ARG A 21 6.61 -8.30 3.28
N THR A 22 5.64 -7.50 2.86
CA THR A 22 5.67 -6.04 2.93
C THR A 22 5.77 -5.57 4.38
N ARG A 23 4.98 -6.16 5.29
CA ARG A 23 5.01 -5.86 6.71
C ARG A 23 6.42 -5.98 7.30
N ARG A 24 7.10 -7.11 7.05
CA ARG A 24 8.48 -7.32 7.52
C ARG A 24 9.45 -6.28 6.97
N THR A 25 9.25 -5.82 5.75
CA THR A 25 10.07 -4.76 5.16
C THR A 25 9.81 -3.42 5.83
N LEU A 26 8.54 -3.05 6.05
CA LEU A 26 8.15 -1.80 6.71
C LEU A 26 8.64 -1.73 8.17
N GLU A 27 8.62 -2.84 8.90
CA GLU A 27 9.17 -2.97 10.26
C GLU A 27 10.68 -2.64 10.33
N ARG A 28 11.39 -2.67 9.20
CA ARG A 28 12.85 -2.45 9.11
C ARG A 28 13.20 -1.10 8.50
N VAL A 29 12.21 -0.27 8.14
CA VAL A 29 12.47 1.07 7.62
C VAL A 29 13.13 1.90 8.72
N PRO A 30 14.34 2.47 8.49
CA PRO A 30 15.04 3.21 9.52
C PRO A 30 14.36 4.57 9.78
N GLU A 31 14.01 4.84 11.03
CA GLU A 31 13.52 6.16 11.46
C GLU A 31 14.59 7.24 11.26
N GLY A 32 14.15 8.46 10.92
CA GLY A 32 15.03 9.62 10.72
C GLY A 32 15.86 9.56 9.43
N ARG A 33 15.56 8.63 8.52
CA ARG A 33 16.19 8.51 7.19
C ARG A 33 15.21 8.79 6.05
N ASP A 34 14.12 9.49 6.31
CA ASP A 34 13.07 9.78 5.34
C ASP A 34 13.59 10.45 4.06
N ASP A 35 14.57 11.34 4.19
CA ASP A 35 15.16 12.09 3.08
C ASP A 35 16.29 11.33 2.35
N TRP A 36 16.67 10.14 2.83
CA TRP A 36 17.70 9.35 2.17
C TRP A 36 17.26 8.95 0.77
N LYS A 37 18.20 9.05 -0.17
CA LYS A 37 18.02 8.64 -1.57
C LYS A 37 19.20 7.78 -2.00
N PRO A 38 18.97 6.66 -2.70
CA PRO A 38 20.05 5.89 -3.31
C PRO A 38 20.72 6.65 -4.47
N HIS A 39 20.00 7.57 -5.10
CA HIS A 39 20.46 8.42 -6.19
C HIS A 39 19.64 9.72 -6.21
N GLU A 40 20.20 10.84 -6.68
CA GLU A 40 19.55 12.17 -6.63
C GLU A 40 18.17 12.22 -7.32
N LYS A 41 18.05 11.48 -8.43
CA LYS A 41 16.81 11.35 -9.21
C LYS A 41 15.73 10.46 -8.55
N SER A 42 16.06 9.72 -7.50
CA SER A 42 15.12 8.86 -6.81
C SER A 42 14.21 9.65 -5.86
N MET A 43 13.02 9.10 -5.60
CA MET A 43 12.17 9.60 -4.51
C MET A 43 12.85 9.35 -3.15
N PRO A 44 12.61 10.22 -2.15
CA PRO A 44 13.04 9.98 -0.77
C PRO A 44 12.48 8.67 -0.21
N LEU A 45 13.26 7.99 0.64
CA LEU A 45 12.88 6.72 1.27
C LEU A 45 11.55 6.80 2.01
N GLY A 46 11.32 7.87 2.79
CA GLY A 46 10.08 8.03 3.56
C GLY A 46 8.86 8.11 2.66
N ARG A 47 8.97 8.79 1.51
CA ARG A 47 7.90 8.83 0.50
C ARG A 47 7.64 7.45 -0.09
N LEU A 48 8.69 6.72 -0.45
CA LEU A 48 8.56 5.38 -1.02
C LEU A 48 7.96 4.39 -0.01
N ALA A 49 8.41 4.42 1.24
CA ALA A 49 7.87 3.58 2.31
C ALA A 49 6.38 3.85 2.54
N MET A 50 6.00 5.13 2.62
CA MET A 50 4.59 5.53 2.74
C MET A 50 3.74 5.03 1.56
N LEU A 51 4.24 5.17 0.33
CA LEU A 51 3.52 4.70 -0.86
C LEU A 51 3.30 3.19 -0.78
N VAL A 52 4.34 2.41 -0.50
CA VAL A 52 4.28 0.94 -0.35
C VAL A 52 3.30 0.54 0.75
N ALA A 53 3.33 1.21 1.91
CA ALA A 53 2.42 0.94 3.01
C ALA A 53 0.95 1.15 2.61
N ARG A 54 0.65 2.20 1.82
CA ARG A 54 -0.72 2.51 1.40
C ARG A 54 -1.21 1.76 0.18
N MET A 55 -0.35 1.09 -0.59
CA MET A 55 -0.74 0.43 -1.86
C MET A 55 -1.97 -0.49 -1.72
N PRO A 56 -2.13 -1.32 -0.67
CA PRO A 56 -3.30 -2.20 -0.58
C PRO A 56 -4.64 -1.46 -0.52
N SER A 57 -4.69 -0.25 0.05
CA SER A 57 -5.92 0.57 0.07
C SER A 57 -6.44 0.93 -1.32
N TRP A 58 -5.58 0.90 -2.35
CA TRP A 58 -5.97 1.18 -3.73
C TRP A 58 -6.87 0.09 -4.32
N THR A 59 -6.79 -1.15 -3.84
CA THR A 59 -7.68 -2.22 -4.29
C THR A 59 -9.13 -1.86 -4.03
N ALA A 60 -9.45 -1.44 -2.80
CA ALA A 60 -10.80 -1.00 -2.44
C ALA A 60 -11.20 0.29 -3.19
N LEU A 61 -10.25 1.20 -3.41
CA LEU A 61 -10.49 2.43 -4.16
C LEU A 61 -10.89 2.17 -5.62
N ILE A 62 -10.25 1.20 -6.26
CA ILE A 62 -10.47 0.86 -7.67
C ILE A 62 -11.72 0.01 -7.85
N LEU A 63 -11.96 -0.98 -6.99
CA LEU A 63 -13.08 -1.90 -7.16
C LEU A 63 -14.44 -1.28 -6.80
N ASN A 64 -14.46 -0.34 -5.86
CA ASN A 64 -15.72 0.24 -5.34
C ASN A 64 -16.12 1.56 -6.03
N ARG A 65 -15.46 1.94 -7.14
CA ARG A 65 -15.75 3.18 -7.87
C ARG A 65 -15.76 2.92 -9.36
N ASP A 66 -16.65 3.62 -10.07
CA ASP A 66 -16.72 3.55 -11.53
C ASP A 66 -15.52 4.23 -12.21
N GLU A 67 -14.91 5.21 -11.53
CA GLU A 67 -13.74 5.94 -12.01
C GLU A 67 -12.80 6.35 -10.87
N LEU A 68 -11.53 6.56 -11.25
CA LEU A 68 -10.49 7.09 -10.38
C LEU A 68 -9.89 8.35 -11.01
N ASP A 69 -10.26 9.51 -10.46
CA ASP A 69 -9.60 10.77 -10.77
C ASP A 69 -8.63 11.14 -9.64
N LEU A 70 -7.34 11.18 -9.97
CA LEU A 70 -6.27 11.54 -9.03
C LEU A 70 -6.06 13.05 -8.90
N ASN A 71 -6.64 13.85 -9.81
CA ASN A 71 -6.53 15.31 -9.82
C ASN A 71 -7.89 15.97 -10.13
N PRO A 72 -8.93 15.73 -9.31
CA PRO A 72 -10.24 16.31 -9.55
C PRO A 72 -10.21 17.84 -9.31
N PRO A 73 -11.16 18.60 -9.87
CA PRO A 73 -11.17 20.07 -9.78
C PRO A 73 -11.16 20.64 -8.35
N GLY A 74 -11.55 19.84 -7.34
CA GLY A 74 -11.52 20.21 -5.92
C GLY A 74 -10.28 19.74 -5.14
N GLY A 75 -9.31 19.11 -5.81
CA GLY A 75 -8.13 18.52 -5.19
C GLY A 75 -8.30 17.04 -4.83
N SER A 76 -7.19 16.30 -4.83
CA SER A 76 -7.18 14.86 -4.56
C SER A 76 -7.54 14.55 -3.10
N ASN A 77 -8.45 13.59 -2.88
CA ASN A 77 -8.76 13.06 -1.56
C ASN A 77 -7.82 11.93 -1.13
N ILE A 78 -6.77 11.64 -1.90
CA ILE A 78 -5.78 10.63 -1.55
C ILE A 78 -4.89 11.19 -0.44
N ASP A 79 -4.89 10.51 0.71
CA ASP A 79 -4.04 10.89 1.83
C ASP A 79 -2.56 10.73 1.46
N GLN A 80 -1.84 11.85 1.45
CA GLN A 80 -0.41 11.94 1.18
C GLN A 80 0.39 12.31 2.44
N ARG A 81 -0.24 12.30 3.63
CA ARG A 81 0.46 12.59 4.89
C ARG A 81 1.65 11.65 5.06
N PRO A 82 2.84 12.17 5.42
CA PRO A 82 3.99 11.31 5.70
C PRO A 82 3.71 10.33 6.84
N LEU A 83 4.24 9.12 6.72
CA LEU A 83 4.31 8.11 7.79
C LEU A 83 5.79 7.99 8.14
N ARG A 84 6.17 8.35 9.36
CA ARG A 84 7.57 8.57 9.76
C ARG A 84 8.14 7.46 10.62
N THR A 85 7.27 6.57 11.12
CA THR A 85 7.67 5.45 11.96
C THR A 85 7.28 4.11 11.32
N PRO A 86 8.03 3.02 11.59
CA PRO A 86 7.65 1.67 11.21
C PRO A 86 6.25 1.30 11.70
N ALA A 87 5.85 1.75 12.89
CA ALA A 87 4.53 1.48 13.46
C ALA A 87 3.41 2.11 12.61
N GLU A 88 3.55 3.38 12.22
CA GLU A 88 2.59 4.06 11.33
C GLU A 88 2.51 3.39 9.95
N LEU A 89 3.66 3.00 9.39
CA LEU A 89 3.73 2.29 8.10
C LEU A 89 3.01 0.93 8.15
N VAL A 90 3.27 0.16 9.21
CA VAL A 90 2.63 -1.14 9.42
C VAL A 90 1.13 -0.98 9.65
N GLN A 91 0.71 0.02 10.42
CA GLN A 91 -0.70 0.30 10.64
C GLN A 91 -1.43 0.63 9.33
N ALA A 92 -0.86 1.51 8.50
CA ALA A 92 -1.44 1.84 7.20
C ALA A 92 -1.53 0.63 6.26
N LEU A 93 -0.54 -0.26 6.29
CA LEU A 93 -0.56 -1.51 5.54
C LEU A 93 -1.70 -2.42 6.02
N ASP A 94 -1.81 -2.65 7.33
CA ASP A 94 -2.82 -3.54 7.90
C ASP A 94 -4.25 -3.02 7.65
N GLU A 95 -4.46 -1.71 7.69
CA GLU A 95 -5.73 -1.07 7.32
C GLU A 95 -6.03 -1.29 5.84
N GLY A 96 -5.08 -0.98 4.94
CA GLY A 96 -5.27 -1.17 3.50
C GLY A 96 -5.53 -2.62 3.11
N VAL A 97 -4.85 -3.59 3.74
CA VAL A 97 -5.05 -5.02 3.49
C VAL A 97 -6.43 -5.47 3.97
N ARG A 98 -6.91 -4.94 5.10
CA ARG A 98 -8.26 -5.23 5.60
C ARG A 98 -9.31 -4.78 4.60
N ASP A 99 -9.19 -3.55 4.09
CA ASP A 99 -10.13 -2.98 3.13
C ASP A 99 -10.09 -3.76 1.81
N ALA A 100 -8.89 -4.08 1.32
CA ALA A 100 -8.68 -4.86 0.11
C ALA A 100 -9.29 -6.27 0.18
N ARG A 101 -9.34 -6.88 1.37
CA ARG A 101 -9.93 -8.21 1.57
C ARG A 101 -11.46 -8.21 1.43
N THR A 102 -12.10 -7.07 1.69
CA THR A 102 -13.56 -6.93 1.73
C THR A 102 -14.15 -6.20 0.52
N ALA A 103 -13.32 -5.65 -0.35
CA ALA A 103 -13.70 -5.02 -1.60
C ALA A 103 -14.06 -6.07 -2.66
#